data_AF-K6D6C0-F1
#
_entry.id   AF-K6D6C0-F1
#
_cell.length_a   1.000
_cell.length_b   1.000
_cell.length_c   1.000
_cell.angle_alpha   90.00
_cell.angle_beta   90.00
_cell.angle_gamma   90.00
#
_symmetry.space_group_name_H-M   'P 1'
#
loop_
_entity.id
_entity.type
_entity.pdbx_description
1 polymer ?
#
loop_
_entity_poly.entity_id
_entity_poly.type
_entity_poly.pdbx_seq_one_letter_code
_entity_poly.pdbx_strand_id
1 'polypeptide(L)' 'MKRLTIDINESEYERLKEIANDNKSTVSKLLGAFVQDLTDSDRRGGSDEHYKAYDWLNRAMLKYR' A
#
# COMPACT_ATOMS: atom_id res chain seq x y z
N MET A 1 -9.07 16.34 7.42
CA MET A 1 -7.88 15.66 6.88
C MET A 1 -7.24 14.85 8.00
N LYS A 2 -6.99 13.56 7.81
CA LYS A 2 -6.25 12.71 8.77
C LYS A 2 -4.82 12.49 8.24
N ARG A 3 -3.85 12.27 9.12
CA ARG A 3 -2.43 12.03 8.77
C ARG A 3 -2.05 10.61 9.16
N LEU A 4 -1.41 9.89 8.25
CA LEU A 4 -0.80 8.60 8.50
C LEU A 4 0.71 8.79 8.63
N THR A 5 1.31 8.19 9.64
CA THR A 5 2.76 8.04 9.80
C THR A 5 3.06 6.56 9.75
N ILE A 6 4.09 6.18 8.99
CA ILE A 6 4.52 4.81 8.78
C ILE A 6 6.03 4.76 9.01
N ASP A 7 6.46 3.73 9.73
CA ASP A 7 7.87 3.44 9.90
C ASP A 7 8.34 2.60 8.71
N ILE A 8 9.25 3.17 7.93
CA ILE A 8 9.90 2.55 6.77
C ILE A 8 11.38 2.90 6.84
N ASN A 9 12.24 2.02 6.34
CA ASN A 9 13.66 2.35 6.27
C ASN A 9 13.96 3.22 5.02
N GLU A 10 15.15 3.81 5.01
CA GLU A 10 15.57 4.72 3.94
C GLU A 10 15.53 4.07 2.55
N SER A 11 15.99 2.81 2.45
CA SER A 11 16.04 2.10 1.16
C SER A 11 14.65 1.78 0.60
N GLU A 12 13.69 1.48 1.48
CA GLU A 12 12.29 1.28 1.11
C GLU A 12 11.66 2.59 0.64
N TYR A 13 11.95 3.70 1.33
CA TYR A 13 11.44 5.02 0.96
C TYR A 13 11.97 5.49 -0.40
N GLU A 14 13.28 5.37 -0.64
CA GLU A 14 13.86 5.78 -1.92
C GLU A 14 13.31 4.93 -3.08
N ARG A 15 13.10 3.63 -2.87
CA ARG A 15 12.44 2.79 -3.89
C ARG A 15 10.98 3.19 -4.15
N LEU A 16 10.22 3.53 -3.10
CA LEU A 16 8.85 4.06 -3.25
C LEU A 16 8.83 5.38 -4.02
N LYS A 17 9.82 6.23 -3.77
CA LYS A 17 9.98 7.54 -4.41
C LYS A 17 10.37 7.43 -5.88
N GLU A 18 11.25 6.51 -6.23
CA GLU A 18 11.55 6.16 -7.63
C GLU A 18 10.29 5.74 -8.39
N ILE A 19 9.53 4.77 -7.84
CA ILE A 19 8.28 4.30 -8.43
C ILE A 19 7.28 5.45 -8.61
N ALA A 20 7.15 6.31 -7.61
CA ALA A 20 6.25 7.46 -7.69
C ALA A 20 6.69 8.43 -8.79
N ASN A 21 7.98 8.71 -8.92
CA ASN A 21 8.54 9.61 -9.93
C ASN A 21 8.35 9.07 -11.36
N ASP A 22 8.59 7.78 -11.58
CA ASP A 22 8.39 7.11 -12.88
C ASP A 22 6.95 7.25 -13.36
N ASN A 23 6.01 7.32 -12.43
CA ASN A 23 4.58 7.48 -12.68
C ASN A 23 4.08 8.93 -12.55
N LYS A 24 4.99 9.93 -12.50
CA LYS A 24 4.68 11.36 -12.34
C LYS A 24 3.74 11.64 -11.15
N SER A 25 3.93 10.90 -10.07
CA SER A 25 3.10 10.92 -8.86
C SER A 25 3.93 11.27 -7.63
N THR A 26 3.33 11.19 -6.45
CA THR A 26 4.01 11.34 -5.17
C THR A 26 3.79 10.10 -4.31
N VAL A 27 4.72 9.82 -3.39
CA VAL A 27 4.60 8.70 -2.44
C VAL A 27 3.27 8.76 -1.69
N SER A 28 2.83 9.96 -1.28
CA SER A 28 1.54 10.17 -0.60
C SER A 28 0.34 9.76 -1.48
N LYS A 29 0.34 10.13 -2.77
CA LYS A 29 -0.73 9.73 -3.70
C LYS A 29 -0.73 8.23 -3.95
N LEU A 30 0.45 7.63 -4.09
CA LEU A 30 0.60 6.20 -4.33
C LEU A 30 0.11 5.37 -3.13
N LEU A 31 0.53 5.72 -1.91
CA LEU A 31 0.06 5.07 -0.69
C LEU A 31 -1.43 5.31 -0.45
N GLY A 32 -1.93 6.51 -0.74
CA GLY A 32 -3.35 6.82 -0.66
C GLY A 32 -4.19 5.96 -1.61
N ALA A 33 -3.74 5.79 -2.86
CA ALA A 33 -4.38 4.92 -3.84
C ALA A 33 -4.34 3.45 -3.41
N PHE A 34 -3.21 2.99 -2.88
CA PHE A 34 -3.08 1.63 -2.34
C PHE A 34 -4.04 1.37 -1.17
N VAL A 35 -4.10 2.27 -0.19
CA VAL A 35 -5.05 2.15 0.94
C VAL A 35 -6.50 2.20 0.45
N GLN A 36 -6.80 3.03 -0.54
CA GLN A 36 -8.13 3.08 -1.14
C GLN A 36 -8.46 1.75 -1.83
N ASP A 37 -7.55 1.18 -2.61
CA ASP A 37 -7.77 -0.10 -3.28
C ASP A 37 -8.01 -1.26 -2.28
N LEU A 38 -7.30 -1.22 -1.14
CA LEU A 38 -7.50 -2.19 -0.06
C LEU A 38 -8.87 -2.09 0.64
N THR A 39 -9.49 -0.90 0.66
CA THR A 39 -10.65 -0.58 1.51
C THR A 39 -11.94 -0.30 0.74
N ASP A 40 -11.87 0.05 -0.55
CA ASP A 40 -13.00 0.45 -1.39
C ASP A 40 -13.32 -0.67 -2.40
N SER A 41 -14.19 -1.59 -1.97
CA SER A 41 -14.49 -2.85 -2.66
C SER A 41 -15.28 -2.71 -3.96
N ASP A 42 -15.70 -1.51 -4.37
CA ASP A 42 -16.59 -1.32 -5.52
C ASP A 42 -15.86 -0.81 -6.76
N ARG A 43 -14.62 -0.32 -6.59
CA ARG A 43 -13.68 0.02 -7.67
C ARG A 43 -12.73 -1.15 -7.94
N ARG A 44 -13.25 -2.37 -7.99
CA ARG A 44 -12.48 -3.55 -8.41
C ARG A 44 -12.19 -3.41 -9.90
N GLY A 45 -11.11 -2.75 -10.27
CA GLY A 45 -10.58 -2.74 -11.63
C GLY A 45 -10.08 -4.12 -12.09
N GLY A 46 -10.64 -5.22 -11.57
CA GLY A 46 -10.13 -6.59 -11.74
C GLY A 46 -8.95 -6.95 -10.83
N SER A 47 -8.58 -6.11 -9.86
CA SER A 47 -7.44 -6.40 -9.01
C SER A 47 -7.75 -7.48 -7.96
N ASP A 48 -6.95 -8.55 -7.97
CA ASP A 48 -6.93 -9.64 -6.99
C ASP A 48 -6.12 -9.28 -5.73
N GLU A 49 -5.64 -8.04 -5.63
CA GLU A 49 -4.72 -7.58 -4.59
C GLU A 49 -5.35 -7.52 -3.20
N HIS A 50 -6.68 -7.37 -3.09
CA HIS A 50 -7.38 -7.52 -1.82
C HIS A 50 -7.21 -8.92 -1.22
N TYR A 51 -7.31 -9.99 -2.04
CA TYR A 51 -7.08 -11.36 -1.57
C TYR A 51 -5.61 -11.52 -1.15
N LYS A 52 -4.67 -10.97 -1.92
CA LYS A 52 -3.23 -11.00 -1.56
C LYS A 52 -2.92 -10.22 -0.28
N ALA A 53 -3.60 -9.12 -0.04
CA ALA A 53 -3.45 -8.31 1.16
C ALA A 53 -4.09 -8.99 2.38
N TYR A 54 -5.26 -9.59 2.22
CA TYR A 54 -5.90 -10.40 3.25
C TYR A 54 -5.04 -11.64 3.59
N ASP A 55 -4.53 -12.34 2.57
CA ASP A 55 -3.60 -13.46 2.74
C ASP A 55 -2.29 -13.03 3.39
N TRP A 56 -1.75 -11.87 3.00
CA TRP A 56 -0.57 -11.30 3.64
C TRP A 56 -0.84 -10.95 5.10
N LEU A 57 -1.98 -10.32 5.41
CA LEU A 57 -2.37 -9.97 6.78
C LEU A 57 -2.52 -11.23 7.64
N ASN A 58 -3.19 -12.27 7.13
CA ASN A 58 -3.31 -13.56 7.80
C ASN A 58 -1.93 -14.18 8.06
N ARG A 59 -1.02 -14.19 7.08
CA ARG A 59 0.36 -14.68 7.25
C ARG A 59 1.16 -13.84 8.26
N ALA A 60 1.03 -12.51 8.22
CA ALA A 60 1.72 -11.61 9.11
C ALA A 60 1.23 -11.80 10.56
N MET A 61 -0.09 -11.88 10.78
CA MET A 61 -0.67 -12.09 12.11
C MET A 61 -0.36 -13.48 12.69
N LEU A 62 -0.23 -14.51 11.85
CA LEU A 62 0.23 -15.83 12.29
C LEU A 62 1.68 -15.82 12.82
N LYS A 63 2.52 -14.87 12.38
CA LYS A 63 3.92 -14.72 12.84
C LYS A 63 4.04 -14.09 14.23
N TYR A 64 2.96 -13.51 14.75
CA TYR A 64 2.87 -12.88 16.08
C TYR A 64 2.01 -13.68 17.07
N ARG A 65 1.65 -14.92 16.73
CA ARG A 65 1.13 -15.94 17.65
C ARG A 65 2.25 -16.87 18.08
#